data_AF-V4M7N2-F1
#
_entry.id   AF-V4M7N2-F1
#
_cell.length_a   1.000
_cell.length_b   1.000
_cell.length_c   1.000
_cell.angle_alpha   90.00
_cell.angle_beta   90.00
_cell.angle_gamma   90.00
#
_symmetry.space_group_name_H-M   'P 1'
#
loop_
_entity.id
_entity.type
_entity.pdbx_description
1 polymer ?
#
loop_
_entity_poly.entity_id
_entity_poly.type
_entity_poly.pdbx_seq_one_letter_code
_entity_poly.pdbx_strand_id
1 'polypeptide(L)'
;TDFLLNLTLWIDLVNARGIQHLDICFDRSYRFGVITPLSLYTCETLVHLRLSWVILVHPEFAFLPCLKIMHLECIKCPNEATLEKLILGSPVLEDVTIIAYLDDAPKVLQVRSQTLKRIHINVYTKVVSDAPLLQYLKTEVNPNNHFKITSSGSFAKVDISFGGEHSELCEGSMTRDILTAISRVRDLVISFVTWE
;
A
#
# COMPACT_ATOMS: atom_id res chain seq x y z
N THR A 1 -11.92 23.55 12.48
CA THR A 1 -13.03 22.64 12.16
C THR A 1 -13.63 22.86 10.77
N ASP A 2 -13.16 23.83 9.97
CA ASP A 2 -13.65 24.02 8.58
C ASP A 2 -12.94 23.17 7.50
N PHE A 3 -11.73 22.66 7.77
CA PHE A 3 -10.94 21.99 6.73
C PHE A 3 -11.50 20.61 6.32
N LEU A 4 -12.10 19.88 7.27
CA LEU A 4 -12.69 18.56 7.03
C LEU A 4 -13.98 18.63 6.20
N LEU A 5 -14.77 19.69 6.40
CA LEU A 5 -15.96 19.99 5.59
C LEU A 5 -15.61 20.23 4.12
N ASN A 6 -14.36 20.63 3.84
CA ASN A 6 -13.95 20.94 2.48
C ASN A 6 -13.62 19.67 1.68
N LEU A 7 -13.05 18.62 2.30
CA LEU A 7 -12.54 17.47 1.54
C LEU A 7 -13.62 16.78 0.69
N THR A 8 -14.83 16.62 1.22
CA THR A 8 -15.97 16.10 0.45
C THR A 8 -16.23 16.93 -0.81
N LEU A 9 -16.25 18.26 -0.69
CA LEU A 9 -16.45 19.16 -1.85
C LEU A 9 -15.33 19.04 -2.88
N TRP A 10 -14.07 18.92 -2.44
CA TRP A 10 -12.94 18.70 -3.35
C TRP A 10 -13.09 17.38 -4.10
N ILE A 11 -13.48 16.29 -3.43
CA ILE A 11 -13.68 14.99 -4.07
C ILE A 11 -14.88 15.00 -5.02
N ASP A 12 -15.96 15.67 -4.66
CA ASP A 12 -17.11 15.80 -5.56
C ASP A 12 -16.75 16.60 -6.82
N LEU A 13 -15.87 17.60 -6.69
CA LEU A 13 -15.33 18.34 -7.83
C LEU A 13 -14.38 17.49 -8.68
N VAL A 14 -13.52 16.67 -8.05
CA VAL A 14 -12.66 15.68 -8.74
C VAL A 14 -13.51 14.77 -9.61
N ASN A 15 -14.61 14.25 -9.05
CA ASN A 15 -15.59 13.43 -9.77
C ASN A 15 -16.24 14.21 -10.91
N ALA A 16 -16.77 15.41 -10.64
CA ALA A 16 -17.48 16.23 -11.63
C ALA A 16 -16.60 16.70 -12.80
N ARG A 17 -15.29 16.89 -12.56
CA ARG A 17 -14.33 17.34 -13.57
C ARG A 17 -13.61 16.19 -14.27
N GLY A 18 -13.83 14.95 -13.86
CA GLY A 18 -13.15 13.79 -14.41
C GLY A 18 -11.64 13.81 -14.16
N ILE A 19 -11.22 14.25 -12.97
CA ILE A 19 -9.81 14.32 -12.60
C ILE A 19 -9.23 12.91 -12.49
N GLN A 20 -8.14 12.67 -13.22
CA GLN A 20 -7.51 11.35 -13.30
C GLN A 20 -6.42 11.14 -12.24
N HIS A 21 -5.83 12.19 -11.70
CA HIS A 21 -4.73 12.09 -10.75
C HIS A 21 -5.05 12.90 -9.50
N LEU A 22 -5.15 12.21 -8.37
CA LEU A 22 -5.43 12.81 -7.08
C LEU A 22 -4.31 12.46 -6.12
N ASP A 23 -3.74 13.49 -5.50
CA ASP A 23 -2.73 13.37 -4.45
C ASP A 23 -3.18 14.23 -3.26
N ILE A 24 -3.47 13.56 -2.15
CA ILE A 24 -3.88 14.19 -0.90
C ILE A 24 -2.86 13.80 0.16
N CYS A 25 -1.95 14.71 0.44
CA CYS A 25 -0.93 14.55 1.47
C CYS A 25 -1.13 15.56 2.60
N PHE A 26 -1.32 15.07 3.82
CA PHE A 26 -1.36 15.91 5.00
C PHE A 26 -0.05 15.87 5.78
N ASP A 27 0.22 16.92 6.54
CA ASP A 27 1.36 16.92 7.44
C ASP A 27 1.14 15.95 8.61
N ARG A 28 2.25 15.42 9.13
CA ARG A 28 2.29 14.54 10.30
C ARG A 28 1.61 15.17 11.52
N SER A 29 1.49 16.49 11.65
CA SER A 29 0.74 17.11 12.75
C SER A 29 -0.77 16.88 12.70
N TYR A 30 -1.33 16.55 11.53
CA TYR A 30 -2.76 16.27 11.34
C TYR A 30 -3.12 14.79 11.49
N ARG A 31 -2.24 13.98 12.13
CA ARG A 31 -2.42 12.51 12.22
C ARG A 31 -3.85 12.16 12.55
N PHE A 32 -4.49 11.47 11.62
CA PHE A 32 -5.82 10.88 11.81
C PHE A 32 -6.90 11.92 12.18
N GLY A 33 -6.69 13.19 11.84
CA GLY A 33 -7.72 14.23 11.93
C GLY A 33 -8.63 14.24 10.69
N VAL A 34 -8.16 13.68 9.56
CA VAL A 34 -8.83 13.78 8.27
C VAL A 34 -9.46 12.46 7.86
N ILE A 35 -10.76 12.46 7.61
CA ILE A 35 -11.53 11.29 7.19
C ILE A 35 -11.80 11.38 5.69
N THR A 36 -11.47 10.34 4.93
CA THR A 36 -11.76 10.30 3.49
C THR A 36 -13.26 10.17 3.22
N PRO A 37 -13.84 10.96 2.30
CA PRO A 37 -15.25 10.85 1.95
C PRO A 37 -15.52 9.57 1.13
N LEU A 38 -16.73 9.02 1.26
CA LEU A 38 -17.15 7.81 0.53
C LEU A 38 -17.18 8.01 -0.99
N SER A 39 -17.41 9.24 -1.47
CA SER A 39 -17.41 9.56 -2.91
C SER A 39 -16.04 9.37 -3.58
N LEU A 40 -14.96 9.24 -2.81
CA LEU A 40 -13.63 8.91 -3.32
C LEU A 40 -13.58 7.47 -3.85
N TYR A 41 -14.28 6.54 -3.19
CA TYR A 41 -14.22 5.10 -3.45
C TYR A 41 -15.01 4.69 -4.70
N THR A 42 -15.73 5.63 -5.32
CA THR A 42 -16.54 5.44 -6.52
C THR A 42 -16.11 6.37 -7.65
N CYS A 43 -14.90 6.96 -7.58
CA CYS A 43 -14.41 7.85 -8.62
C CYS A 43 -14.02 7.06 -9.89
N GLU A 44 -14.89 7.09 -10.89
CA GLU A 44 -14.72 6.29 -12.11
C GLU A 44 -13.57 6.76 -13.02
N THR A 45 -13.17 8.02 -12.88
CA THR A 45 -12.14 8.63 -13.74
C THR A 45 -10.73 8.54 -13.19
N LEU A 46 -10.59 8.16 -11.91
CA LEU A 46 -9.31 8.19 -11.23
C LEU A 46 -8.38 7.09 -11.76
N VAL A 47 -7.19 7.50 -12.19
CA VAL A 47 -6.10 6.66 -12.69
C VAL A 47 -4.96 6.54 -11.68
N HIS A 48 -4.69 7.60 -10.92
CA HIS A 48 -3.69 7.63 -9.85
C HIS A 48 -4.30 8.20 -8.57
N LEU A 49 -4.15 7.48 -7.46
CA LEU A 49 -4.54 7.91 -6.14
C LEU A 49 -3.33 7.86 -5.21
N ARG A 50 -2.98 9.00 -4.61
CA ARG A 50 -2.09 9.05 -3.45
C ARG A 50 -2.81 9.65 -2.25
N LEU A 51 -2.73 8.97 -1.12
CA LEU A 51 -3.25 9.42 0.16
C LEU A 51 -2.16 9.28 1.21
N SER A 52 -1.90 10.35 1.97
CA SER A 52 -1.04 10.27 3.14
C SER A 52 -1.64 10.96 4.38
N TRP A 53 -1.44 10.32 5.54
CA TRP A 53 -1.88 10.82 6.85
C TRP A 53 -3.40 11.02 7.00
N VAL A 54 -4.20 10.18 6.34
CA VAL A 54 -5.68 10.19 6.41
C VAL A 54 -6.25 8.95 7.12
N ILE A 55 -7.51 9.04 7.55
CA ILE A 55 -8.35 7.91 7.98
C ILE A 55 -9.19 7.44 6.80
N LEU A 56 -9.03 6.17 6.44
CA LEU A 56 -9.95 5.49 5.53
C LEU A 56 -11.21 5.07 6.28
N VAL A 57 -12.35 5.21 5.60
CA VAL A 57 -13.63 4.67 6.06
C VAL A 57 -13.83 3.33 5.38
N HIS A 58 -14.45 2.37 6.05
CA HIS A 58 -14.83 1.11 5.41
C HIS A 58 -16.03 1.37 4.47
N PRO A 59 -15.88 1.29 3.14
CA PRO A 59 -17.00 1.54 2.25
C PRO A 59 -17.86 0.28 2.16
N GLU A 60 -19.17 0.44 1.94
CA GLU A 60 -20.04 -0.70 1.61
C GLU A 60 -19.58 -1.33 0.29
N PHE A 61 -19.31 -0.48 -0.70
CA PHE A 61 -18.86 -0.81 -2.04
C PHE A 61 -17.74 0.13 -2.50
N ALA A 62 -16.78 -0.40 -3.27
CA ALA A 62 -15.72 0.38 -3.91
C ALA A 62 -15.64 0.02 -5.40
N PHE A 63 -15.56 1.03 -6.26
CA PHE A 63 -15.48 0.87 -7.71
C PHE A 63 -14.66 2.01 -8.32
N LEU A 64 -13.44 1.67 -8.69
CA LEU A 64 -12.41 2.55 -9.21
C LEU A 64 -11.92 1.96 -10.55
N PRO A 65 -12.80 1.91 -11.58
CA PRO A 65 -12.58 1.16 -12.82
C PRO A 65 -11.35 1.59 -13.61
N CYS A 66 -10.89 2.83 -13.45
CA CYS A 66 -9.72 3.36 -14.15
C CYS A 66 -8.43 3.35 -13.33
N LEU A 67 -8.48 2.96 -12.05
CA LEU A 67 -7.36 3.16 -11.13
C LEU A 67 -6.24 2.17 -11.41
N LYS A 68 -5.09 2.71 -11.83
CA LYS A 68 -3.89 1.95 -12.17
C LYS A 68 -2.84 2.00 -11.07
N ILE A 69 -2.77 3.10 -10.33
CA ILE A 69 -1.75 3.32 -9.31
C ILE A 69 -2.43 3.77 -8.02
N MET A 70 -2.16 3.05 -6.93
CA MET A 70 -2.66 3.36 -5.59
C MET A 70 -1.50 3.45 -4.61
N HIS A 71 -1.32 4.62 -4.01
CA HIS A 71 -0.30 4.88 -3.01
C HIS A 71 -0.93 5.35 -1.71
N LEU A 72 -0.78 4.53 -0.67
CA LEU A 72 -1.34 4.76 0.65
C LEU A 72 -0.22 4.80 1.68
N GLU A 73 -0.04 5.94 2.32
CA GLU A 73 1.08 6.21 3.22
C GLU A 73 0.59 6.69 4.59
N CYS A 74 1.00 6.03 5.66
CA CYS A 74 0.62 6.35 7.04
C CYS A 74 -0.90 6.52 7.22
N ILE A 75 -1.69 5.64 6.60
CA ILE A 75 -3.15 5.66 6.64
C ILE A 75 -3.70 4.85 7.81
N LYS A 76 -4.70 5.39 8.51
CA LYS A 76 -5.47 4.62 9.51
C LYS A 76 -6.66 3.96 8.85
N CYS A 77 -6.76 2.65 9.00
CA CYS A 77 -7.89 1.86 8.49
C CYS A 77 -8.61 1.20 9.67
N PRO A 78 -9.94 1.02 9.60
CA PRO A 78 -10.67 0.29 10.62
C PRO A 78 -10.29 -1.20 10.64
N ASN A 79 -9.92 -1.76 9.49
CA ASN A 79 -9.42 -3.14 9.33
C ASN A 79 -8.76 -3.30 7.94
N GLU A 80 -8.12 -4.45 7.71
CA GLU A 80 -7.49 -4.84 6.45
C GLU A 80 -8.51 -4.97 5.31
N ALA A 81 -9.75 -5.38 5.62
CA ALA A 81 -10.81 -5.55 4.62
C ALA A 81 -11.15 -4.25 3.88
N THR A 82 -10.89 -3.08 4.48
CA THR A 82 -11.02 -1.79 3.77
C THR A 82 -10.03 -1.69 2.60
N LEU A 83 -8.77 -2.08 2.81
CA LEU A 83 -7.73 -2.06 1.78
C LEU A 83 -7.98 -3.13 0.73
N GLU A 84 -8.36 -4.33 1.16
CA GLU A 84 -8.69 -5.43 0.25
C GLU A 84 -9.86 -5.07 -0.65
N LYS A 85 -10.90 -4.41 -0.11
CA LYS A 85 -12.06 -3.94 -0.88
C LYS A 85 -11.69 -2.86 -1.90
N LEU A 86 -10.79 -1.94 -1.56
CA LEU A 86 -10.25 -0.94 -2.48
C LEU A 86 -9.50 -1.59 -3.65
N ILE A 87 -8.65 -2.58 -3.37
CA ILE A 87 -7.89 -3.32 -4.38
C ILE A 87 -8.84 -4.11 -5.28
N LEU A 88 -9.80 -4.84 -4.70
CA LEU A 88 -10.81 -5.60 -5.46
C LEU A 88 -11.71 -4.70 -6.32
N GLY A 89 -12.03 -3.50 -5.83
CA GLY A 89 -12.80 -2.49 -6.57
C GLY A 89 -12.03 -1.82 -7.71
N SER A 90 -10.73 -2.12 -7.87
CA SER A 90 -9.84 -1.48 -8.85
C SER A 90 -9.35 -2.53 -9.89
N PRO A 91 -10.18 -2.91 -10.87
CA PRO A 91 -9.90 -4.06 -11.74
C PRO A 91 -8.67 -3.89 -12.65
N VAL A 92 -8.24 -2.65 -12.91
CA VAL A 92 -7.08 -2.33 -13.77
C VAL A 92 -5.82 -1.93 -12.99
N LEU A 93 -5.81 -2.19 -11.67
CA LEU A 93 -4.74 -1.77 -10.77
C LEU A 93 -3.42 -2.50 -11.08
N GLU A 94 -2.39 -1.73 -11.43
CA GLU A 94 -1.08 -2.25 -11.83
C GLU A 94 0.01 -2.04 -10.76
N ASP A 95 -0.12 -1.00 -9.94
CA ASP A 95 0.86 -0.61 -8.91
C ASP A 95 0.16 -0.27 -7.58
N VAL A 96 0.61 -0.93 -6.51
CA VAL A 96 0.15 -0.69 -5.14
C VAL A 96 1.33 -0.40 -4.23
N THR A 97 1.28 0.73 -3.55
CA THR A 97 2.18 1.07 -2.44
C THR A 97 1.39 1.25 -1.16
N ILE A 98 1.73 0.51 -0.10
CA ILE A 98 1.08 0.57 1.22
C ILE A 98 2.18 0.67 2.29
N ILE A 99 2.35 1.86 2.86
CA ILE A 99 3.33 2.15 3.90
C ILE A 99 2.57 2.40 5.20
N ALA A 100 2.57 1.42 6.11
CA ALA A 100 1.88 1.54 7.39
C ALA A 100 2.69 2.34 8.42
N TYR A 101 2.02 2.90 9.42
CA TYR A 101 2.65 3.71 10.45
C TYR A 101 3.06 2.86 11.67
N LEU A 102 4.14 3.24 12.37
CA LEU A 102 4.78 2.46 13.46
C LEU A 102 3.79 2.02 14.56
N ASP A 103 2.80 2.86 14.89
CA ASP A 103 1.84 2.58 15.96
C ASP A 103 0.71 1.61 15.54
N ASP A 104 0.67 1.18 14.28
CA ASP A 104 -0.31 0.20 13.83
C ASP A 104 0.10 -1.21 14.24
N ALA A 105 -0.88 -1.99 14.72
CA ALA A 105 -0.71 -3.43 14.87
C ALA A 105 -0.32 -4.06 13.52
N PRO A 106 0.53 -5.12 13.50
CA PRO A 106 0.90 -5.79 12.27
C PRO A 106 -0.33 -6.23 11.48
N LYS A 107 -0.39 -5.85 10.20
CA LYS A 107 -1.54 -6.15 9.31
C LYS A 107 -1.21 -7.28 8.36
N VAL A 108 -2.17 -8.16 8.10
CA VAL A 108 -2.07 -9.19 7.05
C VAL A 108 -3.02 -8.83 5.92
N LEU A 109 -2.47 -8.34 4.82
CA LEU A 109 -3.20 -7.94 3.63
C LEU A 109 -3.31 -9.09 2.63
N GLN A 110 -4.54 -9.47 2.26
CA GLN A 110 -4.78 -10.40 1.16
C GLN A 110 -4.97 -9.64 -0.15
N VAL A 111 -3.98 -9.72 -1.03
CA VAL A 111 -4.01 -9.04 -2.33
C VAL A 111 -4.49 -10.02 -3.38
N ARG A 112 -5.69 -9.82 -3.92
CA ARG A 112 -6.25 -10.58 -5.04
C ARG A 112 -6.43 -9.66 -6.24
N SER A 113 -5.59 -9.82 -7.26
CA SER A 113 -5.67 -8.99 -8.47
C SER A 113 -5.11 -9.72 -9.67
N GLN A 114 -5.77 -9.59 -10.82
CA GLN A 114 -5.32 -10.19 -12.08
C GLN A 114 -4.45 -9.25 -12.92
N THR A 115 -4.29 -8.00 -12.51
CA THR A 115 -3.62 -6.92 -13.27
C THR A 115 -2.41 -6.35 -12.55
N LEU A 116 -2.27 -6.63 -11.25
CA LEU A 116 -1.22 -6.08 -10.41
C LEU A 116 0.17 -6.58 -10.80
N LYS A 117 1.07 -5.64 -11.07
CA LYS A 117 2.45 -5.89 -11.52
C LYS A 117 3.48 -5.48 -10.46
N ARG A 118 3.15 -4.52 -9.60
CA ARG A 118 4.08 -3.93 -8.64
C ARG A 118 3.43 -3.80 -7.26
N ILE A 119 4.14 -4.25 -6.23
CA ILE A 119 3.77 -4.05 -4.82
C ILE A 119 4.94 -3.41 -4.09
N HIS A 120 4.66 -2.40 -3.28
CA HIS A 120 5.59 -1.82 -2.31
C HIS A 120 4.95 -1.79 -0.93
N ILE A 121 5.59 -2.41 0.06
CA ILE A 121 5.14 -2.46 1.45
C ILE A 121 6.29 -2.22 2.42
N ASN A 122 5.98 -1.81 3.65
CA ASN A 122 7.00 -1.67 4.71
C ASN A 122 6.89 -2.77 5.78
N VAL A 123 7.76 -2.69 6.79
CA VAL A 123 7.95 -3.75 7.81
C VAL A 123 6.70 -4.11 8.60
N TYR A 124 5.70 -3.23 8.70
CA TYR A 124 4.47 -3.43 9.49
C TYR A 124 3.35 -4.15 8.72
N THR A 125 3.57 -4.42 7.43
CA THR A 125 2.56 -5.02 6.56
C THR A 125 3.04 -6.36 6.03
N LYS A 126 2.26 -7.41 6.25
CA LYS A 126 2.45 -8.71 5.62
C LYS A 126 1.49 -8.85 4.45
N VAL A 127 1.99 -9.34 3.32
CA VAL A 127 1.15 -9.54 2.12
C VAL A 127 1.07 -11.02 1.76
N VAL A 128 -0.15 -11.50 1.58
CA VAL A 128 -0.45 -12.78 0.91
C VAL A 128 -1.06 -12.42 -0.43
N SER A 129 -0.38 -12.74 -1.53
CA SER A 129 -0.78 -12.28 -2.86
C SER A 129 -1.19 -13.43 -3.76
N ASP A 130 -2.43 -13.35 -4.25
CA ASP A 130 -2.92 -14.06 -5.44
C ASP A 130 -2.94 -13.06 -6.61
N ALA A 131 -1.75 -12.78 -7.14
CA ALA A 131 -1.54 -11.90 -8.29
C ALA A 131 -0.57 -12.54 -9.29
N PRO A 132 -1.06 -13.17 -10.38
CA PRO A 132 -0.22 -13.94 -11.29
C PRO A 132 0.70 -13.06 -12.16
N LEU A 133 0.37 -11.79 -12.36
CA LEU A 133 1.18 -10.84 -13.14
C LEU A 133 2.18 -10.06 -12.29
N LEU A 134 2.31 -10.37 -11.00
CA LEU A 134 3.18 -9.63 -10.10
C LEU A 134 4.65 -9.84 -10.48
N GLN A 135 5.31 -8.76 -10.89
CA GLN A 135 6.68 -8.76 -11.41
C GLN A 135 7.67 -8.07 -10.48
N TYR A 136 7.22 -7.05 -9.75
CA TYR A 136 8.06 -6.25 -8.87
C TYR A 136 7.52 -6.26 -7.45
N LEU A 137 8.38 -6.58 -6.50
CA LEU A 137 8.10 -6.44 -5.08
C LEU A 137 9.18 -5.57 -4.45
N LYS A 138 8.77 -4.50 -3.79
CA LYS A 138 9.60 -3.73 -2.88
C LYS A 138 9.11 -3.94 -1.45
N THR A 139 10.01 -4.27 -0.53
CA THR A 139 9.65 -4.47 0.87
C THR A 139 10.75 -3.97 1.78
N GLU A 140 10.35 -3.55 2.98
CA GLU A 140 11.28 -3.43 4.09
C GLU A 140 11.21 -4.71 4.95
N VAL A 141 12.35 -5.19 5.43
CA VAL A 141 12.45 -6.36 6.31
C VAL A 141 12.95 -5.94 7.67
N ASN A 142 12.17 -6.30 8.71
CA ASN A 142 12.63 -6.30 10.09
C ASN A 142 13.02 -7.74 10.49
N PRO A 143 14.19 -7.97 11.12
CA PRO A 143 14.63 -9.26 11.64
C PRO A 143 13.59 -10.03 12.47
N ASN A 144 12.69 -9.31 13.15
CA ASN A 144 11.70 -9.88 14.06
C ASN A 144 10.40 -10.31 13.37
N ASN A 145 10.21 -10.02 12.08
CA ASN A 145 8.95 -10.28 11.40
C ASN A 145 9.02 -11.51 10.47
N HIS A 146 8.02 -12.39 10.60
CA HIS A 146 7.79 -13.52 9.69
C HIS A 146 7.28 -13.02 8.34
N PHE A 147 8.21 -12.51 7.53
CA PHE A 147 8.00 -12.13 6.16
C PHE A 147 7.70 -13.37 5.32
N LYS A 148 6.50 -13.47 4.75
CA LYS A 148 6.12 -14.60 3.89
C LYS A 148 5.53 -14.05 2.61
N ILE A 149 6.30 -14.10 1.53
CA ILE A 149 5.76 -13.88 0.19
C ILE A 149 5.34 -15.25 -0.33
N THR A 150 4.04 -15.49 -0.41
CA THR A 150 3.51 -16.55 -1.25
C THR A 150 2.95 -15.90 -2.50
N SER A 151 3.73 -15.87 -3.57
CA SER A 151 3.21 -15.65 -4.92
C SER A 151 3.23 -16.97 -5.67
N SER A 152 2.22 -17.18 -6.52
CA SER A 152 2.15 -18.30 -7.45
C SER A 152 3.03 -18.08 -8.70
N GLY A 153 3.44 -16.84 -8.98
CA GLY A 153 4.29 -16.44 -10.13
C GLY A 153 5.76 -16.18 -9.79
N SER A 154 6.63 -16.21 -10.81
CA SER A 154 8.04 -15.82 -10.72
C SER A 154 8.18 -14.29 -10.74
N PHE A 155 8.78 -13.69 -9.71
CA PHE A 155 9.10 -12.26 -9.73
C PHE A 155 10.21 -11.96 -10.74
N ALA A 156 10.07 -10.87 -11.48
CA ALA A 156 11.15 -10.34 -12.31
C ALA A 156 12.20 -9.65 -11.42
N LYS A 157 11.74 -8.85 -10.45
CA LYS A 157 12.60 -8.05 -9.57
C LYS A 157 12.08 -8.02 -8.13
N VAL A 158 12.97 -8.22 -7.18
CA VAL A 158 12.71 -8.03 -5.75
C VAL A 158 13.69 -7.00 -5.19
N ASP A 159 13.15 -6.06 -4.41
CA ASP A 159 13.87 -4.97 -3.76
C ASP A 159 13.61 -5.06 -2.25
N ILE A 160 14.65 -5.40 -1.51
CA ILE A 160 14.59 -5.61 -0.06
C ILE A 160 15.42 -4.52 0.60
N SER A 161 14.75 -3.71 1.40
CA SER A 161 15.37 -2.69 2.24
C SER A 161 15.45 -3.20 3.68
N PHE A 162 16.63 -3.14 4.28
CA PHE A 162 16.82 -3.41 5.70
C PHE A 162 16.87 -2.06 6.44
N GLY A 163 15.92 -1.80 7.33
CA GLY A 163 15.85 -0.54 8.06
C GLY A 163 14.56 -0.32 8.84
N GLY A 164 14.62 0.60 9.79
CA GLY A 164 13.53 1.12 10.64
C GLY A 164 14.12 2.09 11.66
N GLU A 165 13.32 3.04 12.20
CA GLU A 165 13.77 4.09 13.13
C GLU A 165 14.54 3.55 14.38
N HIS A 166 14.48 2.25 14.66
CA HIS A 166 15.13 1.62 15.83
C HIS A 166 15.69 0.20 15.58
N SER A 167 16.01 -0.19 14.33
CA SER A 167 16.52 -1.55 14.09
C SER A 167 18.03 -1.66 14.38
N GLU A 168 18.39 -2.12 15.58
CA GLU A 168 19.71 -2.70 15.83
C GLU A 168 19.93 -3.90 14.88
N LEU A 169 21.06 -3.91 14.18
CA LEU A 169 21.46 -4.99 13.28
C LEU A 169 21.71 -6.26 14.10
N CYS A 170 20.77 -7.21 14.11
CA CYS A 170 21.09 -8.57 14.55
C CYS A 170 21.61 -9.38 13.37
N GLU A 171 22.86 -9.86 13.51
CA GLU A 171 23.41 -10.97 12.72
C GLU A 171 22.41 -12.15 12.74
N GLY A 172 21.90 -12.54 11.57
CA GLY A 172 20.99 -13.70 11.42
C GLY A 172 19.56 -13.40 10.96
N SER A 173 19.24 -12.15 10.58
CA SER A 173 17.89 -11.70 10.18
C SER A 173 17.33 -12.25 8.86
N MET A 174 18.12 -13.01 8.10
CA MET A 174 17.70 -13.51 6.80
C MET A 174 16.79 -14.74 6.97
N THR A 175 15.48 -14.51 6.90
CA THR A 175 14.49 -15.59 7.04
C THR A 175 14.54 -16.55 5.84
N ARG A 176 14.18 -17.83 6.05
CA ARG A 176 14.07 -18.83 4.98
C ARG A 176 13.16 -18.37 3.83
N ASP A 177 12.13 -17.60 4.16
CA ASP A 177 11.18 -17.07 3.19
C ASP A 177 11.84 -16.03 2.27
N ILE A 178 12.71 -15.17 2.81
CA ILE A 178 13.54 -14.25 2.02
C ILE A 178 14.48 -15.02 1.10
N LEU A 179 15.20 -16.02 1.62
CA LEU A 179 16.07 -16.88 0.81
C LEU A 179 15.30 -17.59 -0.31
N THR A 180 14.08 -18.06 -0.01
CA THR A 180 13.22 -18.73 -0.98
C THR A 180 12.75 -17.76 -2.07
N ALA A 181 12.37 -16.53 -1.69
CA ALA A 181 11.99 -15.50 -2.65
C ALA A 181 13.18 -15.12 -3.55
N ILE A 182 14.36 -14.88 -2.96
CA ILE A 182 15.61 -14.56 -3.67
C ILE A 182 16.00 -15.68 -4.65
N SER A 183 15.81 -16.95 -4.28
CA SER A 183 16.19 -18.08 -5.15
C SER A 183 15.42 -18.13 -6.48
N ARG A 184 14.32 -17.37 -6.59
CA ARG A 184 13.38 -17.40 -7.72
C ARG A 184 13.37 -16.13 -8.57
N VAL A 185 14.21 -15.15 -8.27
CA VAL A 185 14.22 -13.85 -8.97
C VAL A 185 15.41 -13.70 -9.91
N ARG A 186 15.24 -12.88 -10.96
CA ARG A 186 16.32 -12.54 -11.89
C ARG A 186 17.08 -11.30 -11.45
N ASP A 187 16.36 -10.31 -10.93
CA ASP A 187 16.94 -9.06 -10.42
C ASP A 187 16.68 -8.93 -8.92
N LEU A 188 17.74 -8.72 -8.15
CA LEU A 188 17.68 -8.50 -6.70
C LEU A 188 18.38 -7.20 -6.34
N VAL A 189 17.69 -6.34 -5.60
CA VAL A 189 18.28 -5.17 -4.94
C VAL A 189 18.20 -5.38 -3.44
N ILE A 190 19.34 -5.25 -2.76
CA ILE A 190 19.41 -5.20 -1.30
C ILE A 190 19.98 -3.84 -0.94
N SER A 191 19.24 -3.09 -0.11
CA SER A 191 19.70 -1.80 0.39
C SER A 191 19.55 -1.72 1.90
N PHE A 192 20.39 -0.91 2.52
CA PHE A 192 20.31 -0.56 3.94
C PHE A 192 19.86 0.89 4.03
N VAL A 193 18.72 1.12 4.67
CA VAL A 193 18.15 2.46 4.80
C VAL A 193 18.23 2.86 6.27
N THR A 194 19.16 3.75 6.59
CA THR A 194 19.16 4.51 7.84
C THR A 194 18.38 5.78 7.56
N TRP A 195 17.19 5.93 8.15
CA TRP A 195 16.46 7.18 8.10
C TRP A 195 17.18 8.17 9.03
N GLU A 196 17.63 9.31 8.50
CA GLU A 196 18.08 10.48 9.29
C GLU A 196 16.88 11.24 9.87
#